data_AF-A0A7C6TN59-F1
#
_entry.id   AF-A0A7C6TN59-F1
#
_cell.length_a   1.000
_cell.length_b   1.000
_cell.length_c   1.000
_cell.angle_alpha   90.00
_cell.angle_beta   90.00
_cell.angle_gamma   90.00
#
_symmetry.space_group_name_H-M   'P 1'
#
loop_
_entity.id
_entity.type
_entity.pdbx_description
1 polymer ?
#
loop_
_entity_poly.entity_id
_entity_poly.type
_entity_poly.pdbx_seq_one_letter_code
_entity_poly.pdbx_strand_id
1 'polypeptide(L)' 'EADGPRAGLAELRALDEGLPRYFAVEAHLRERAGESQRAADLYARAAERAGSLAERDHLNRQAARVRSGQGHLP' A
#
# COMPACT_ATOMS: atom_id res chain seq x y z
N GLU A 1 -12.03 -11.38 14.57
CA GLU A 1 -10.66 -10.88 14.48
C GLU A 1 -10.19 -11.12 13.05
N ALA A 2 -9.69 -10.12 12.32
CA ALA A 2 -9.03 -10.41 11.04
C ALA A 2 -7.67 -11.01 11.38
N ASP A 3 -7.25 -12.10 10.75
CA ASP A 3 -6.01 -12.88 10.94
C ASP A 3 -4.68 -12.09 10.70
N GLY A 4 -4.69 -10.79 10.98
CA GLY A 4 -3.56 -9.88 10.88
C GLY A 4 -3.25 -9.46 9.45
N PRO A 5 -2.31 -8.51 9.28
CA PRO A 5 -1.90 -8.05 7.95
C PRO A 5 -1.29 -9.16 7.09
N ARG A 6 -0.77 -10.22 7.70
CA ARG A 6 -0.17 -11.36 6.98
C ARG A 6 -1.20 -12.26 6.30
N ALA A 7 -2.32 -12.55 6.95
CA ALA A 7 -3.40 -13.30 6.31
C ALA A 7 -4.04 -12.50 5.18
N GLY A 8 -4.25 -11.19 5.39
CA GLY A 8 -4.73 -10.30 4.33
C GLY A 8 -3.81 -10.28 3.11
N LEU A 9 -2.49 -10.37 3.28
CA LEU A 9 -1.54 -10.48 2.15
C LEU A 9 -1.63 -11.82 1.43
N ALA A 10 -1.92 -12.92 2.15
CA ALA A 10 -2.09 -14.24 1.57
C ALA A 10 -3.37 -14.32 0.73
N GLU A 11 -4.48 -13.76 1.24
CA GLU A 11 -5.73 -13.67 0.49
C GLU A 11 -5.61 -12.75 -0.72
N LEU A 12 -4.94 -11.59 -0.56
CA LEU A 12 -4.71 -10.66 -1.66
C LEU A 12 -3.91 -11.31 -2.79
N ARG A 13 -2.90 -12.14 -2.48
CA ARG A 13 -2.11 -12.88 -3.49
C ARG A 13 -2.93 -13.85 -4.34
N ALA A 14 -4.10 -14.27 -3.86
CA ALA A 14 -5.02 -15.10 -4.63
C ALA A 14 -5.91 -14.27 -5.59
N LEU A 15 -5.89 -12.94 -5.47
CA LEU A 15 -6.62 -12.02 -6.34
C LEU A 15 -5.73 -11.56 -7.50
N ASP A 16 -6.38 -11.18 -8.60
CA ASP A 16 -5.72 -10.70 -9.81
C ASP A 16 -5.03 -9.34 -9.57
N GLU A 17 -3.75 -9.23 -9.93
CA GLU A 17 -2.96 -8.01 -9.79
C GLU A 17 -3.42 -6.87 -10.72
N GLY A 18 -4.23 -7.19 -11.73
CA GLY A 18 -4.88 -6.24 -12.63
C GLY A 18 -6.08 -5.52 -12.01
N LEU A 19 -6.53 -5.93 -10.82
CA LEU A 19 -7.69 -5.28 -10.18
C LEU A 19 -7.36 -3.82 -9.79
N PRO A 20 -8.28 -2.88 -10.08
CA PRO A 20 -8.15 -1.53 -9.57
C PRO A 20 -8.15 -1.62 -8.04
N ARG A 21 -7.09 -1.07 -7.42
CA ARG A 21 -6.78 -1.07 -5.97
C ARG A 21 -5.94 -2.25 -5.44
N TYR A 22 -5.58 -3.26 -6.23
CA TYR A 22 -4.72 -4.37 -5.76
C TYR A 22 -3.46 -3.82 -5.04
N PHE A 23 -2.71 -2.95 -5.71
CA PHE A 23 -1.49 -2.35 -5.18
C PHE A 23 -1.73 -1.46 -3.96
N ALA A 24 -2.87 -0.78 -3.88
CA ALA A 24 -3.21 0.08 -2.74
C ALA A 24 -3.53 -0.76 -1.48
N VAL A 25 -4.21 -1.90 -1.65
CA VAL A 25 -4.49 -2.83 -0.55
C VAL A 25 -3.21 -3.52 -0.11
N GLU A 26 -2.37 -3.96 -1.05
CA GLU A 26 -1.07 -4.56 -0.71
C GLU A 26 -0.20 -3.57 0.07
N ALA A 27 -0.14 -2.31 -0.38
CA ALA A 27 0.58 -1.25 0.30
C ALA A 27 0.12 -1.08 1.76
N HIS A 28 -1.19 -1.00 1.99
CA HIS A 28 -1.74 -0.83 3.32
C HIS A 28 -1.41 -1.99 4.26
N LEU A 29 -1.50 -3.23 3.76
CA LEU A 29 -1.17 -4.42 4.56
C LEU A 29 0.32 -4.47 4.89
N ARG A 30 1.20 -4.10 3.95
CA ARG A 30 2.65 -3.99 4.17
C ARG A 30 3.00 -2.90 5.18
N GLU A 31 2.32 -1.75 5.15
CA GLU A 31 2.48 -0.69 6.15
C GLU A 31 2.15 -1.25 7.55
N ARG A 32 1.02 -1.94 7.68
CA ARG A 32 0.61 -2.57 8.94
C ARG A 32 1.53 -3.71 9.40
N ALA A 33 2.25 -4.35 8.48
CA ALA A 33 3.26 -5.36 8.77
C ALA A 33 4.63 -4.76 9.15
N GLY A 34 4.78 -3.43 9.12
CA GLY A 34 6.06 -2.74 9.39
C GLY A 34 6.99 -2.66 8.18
N GLU A 35 6.54 -3.08 6.99
CA GLU A 35 7.32 -3.06 5.75
C GLU A 35 7.15 -1.74 5.00
N SER A 36 7.39 -0.62 5.67
CA SER A 36 6.93 0.67 5.16
C SER A 36 7.65 1.14 3.89
N GLN A 37 8.88 0.69 3.62
CA GLN A 37 9.56 0.97 2.35
C GLN A 37 8.85 0.27 1.18
N ARG A 38 8.45 -1.00 1.37
CA ARG A 38 7.67 -1.74 0.36
C ARG A 38 6.28 -1.15 0.19
N ALA A 39 5.64 -0.74 1.29
CA ALA A 39 4.34 -0.07 1.25
C ALA A 39 4.39 1.22 0.43
N ALA A 40 5.41 2.05 0.62
CA ALA A 40 5.54 3.30 -0.12
C ALA A 40 5.74 3.10 -1.63
N ASP A 41 6.52 2.10 -2.03
CA ASP A 41 6.68 1.73 -3.45
C ASP A 41 5.36 1.23 -4.06
N LEU A 42 4.60 0.43 -3.31
CA LEU A 42 3.29 -0.05 -3.76
C LEU A 42 2.25 1.08 -3.86
N TYR A 43 2.26 2.04 -2.94
CA TYR A 43 1.42 3.24 -3.04
C TYR A 43 1.74 4.07 -4.29
N ALA A 44 3.02 4.23 -4.64
CA ALA A 44 3.42 4.92 -5.87
C ALA A 44 2.93 4.17 -7.12
N ARG A 45 3.11 2.85 -7.19
CA ARG A 45 2.60 2.01 -8.30
C ARG A 45 1.08 2.03 -8.40
N ALA A 46 0.38 2.10 -7.27
CA ALA A 46 -1.07 2.28 -7.26
C ALA A 46 -1.46 3.65 -7.84
N ALA A 47 -0.72 4.72 -7.52
CA ALA A 47 -0.96 6.05 -8.05
C ALA A 47 -0.77 6.10 -9.58
N GLU A 48 0.21 5.39 -10.12
CA GLU A 48 0.42 5.30 -11.57
C GLU A 48 -0.75 4.64 -12.30
N ARG A 49 -1.38 3.64 -11.67
CA ARG A 49 -2.49 2.86 -12.24
C ARG A 49 -3.87 3.43 -11.94
N ALA A 50 -3.98 4.38 -11.01
CA ALA A 50 -5.26 4.96 -10.63
C ALA A 50 -5.91 5.70 -11.81
N GLY A 51 -7.21 5.47 -12.02
CA GLY A 51 -7.98 6.08 -13.10
C GLY A 51 -8.38 7.54 -12.86
N SER A 52 -8.26 8.01 -11.61
CA SER A 52 -8.78 9.32 -11.18
C SER A 52 -7.70 10.16 -10.51
N LEU A 53 -7.59 11.43 -10.87
CA LEU A 53 -6.60 12.36 -10.31
C LEU A 53 -6.66 12.46 -8.77
N ALA A 54 -7.87 12.47 -8.21
CA ALA A 54 -8.06 12.49 -6.75
C ALA A 54 -7.48 11.23 -6.06
N GLU A 55 -7.62 10.06 -6.71
CA GLU A 55 -7.06 8.81 -6.20
C GLU A 55 -5.53 8.81 -6.32
N ARG A 56 -4.98 9.30 -7.43
CA ARG A 56 -3.52 9.45 -7.61
C ARG A 56 -2.89 10.35 -6.55
N ASP A 57 -3.48 11.51 -6.30
CA ASP A 57 -2.98 12.46 -5.29
C ASP A 57 -3.03 11.85 -3.90
N HIS A 58 -4.13 11.18 -3.54
CA HIS A 58 -4.24 10.45 -2.27
C HIS A 58 -3.12 9.41 -2.11
N LEU A 59 -2.89 8.58 -3.13
CA LEU A 59 -1.89 7.51 -3.09
C LEU A 59 -0.46 8.06 -3.04
N ASN A 60 -0.16 9.14 -3.77
CA ASN A 60 1.14 9.81 -3.68
C ASN A 60 1.39 10.40 -2.28
N ARG A 61 0.37 10.99 -1.65
CA ARG A 61 0.47 11.48 -0.26
C ARG A 61 0.71 10.34 0.73
N GLN A 62 0.05 9.19 0.54
CA GLN A 62 0.31 7.99 1.37
C GLN A 62 1.76 7.53 1.20
N ALA A 63 2.27 7.43 -0.04
CA ALA A 63 3.66 7.06 -0.28
C ALA A 63 4.65 7.99 0.43
N ALA A 64 4.44 9.31 0.33
CA ALA A 64 5.27 10.30 1.00
C ALA A 64 5.18 10.20 2.53
N ARG A 65 3.97 10.08 3.07
CA ARG A 65 3.72 9.93 4.52
C ARG A 65 4.45 8.72 5.08
N VAL A 66 4.33 7.57 4.42
CA VAL A 66 4.92 6.31 4.89
C VAL A 66 6.45 6.39 4.86
N ARG A 67 7.05 6.97 3.81
CA ARG A 67 8.50 7.20 3.73
C ARG A 67 9.00 8.11 4.87
N SER A 68 8.29 9.21 5.13
CA SER A 68 8.65 10.15 6.19
C SER A 68 8.41 9.59 7.60
N GLY A 69 7.40 8.73 7.76
CA GLY A 69 7.08 8.06 9.03
C GLY A 69 8.07 6.97 9.44
N GLN A 70 8.90 6.46 8.53
CA GLN A 70 10.03 5.58 8.86
C GLN A 70 11.27 6.32 9.37
N GLY A 71 11.29 7.65 9.27
CA GLY A 71 12.41 8.50 9.72
C GLY A 71 12.49 8.74 11.23
N HIS A 72 11.74 8.00 12.05
CA HIS A 72 11.72 8.22 13.51
C HIS A 72 11.77 6.93 14.34
N LEU A 73 12.88 6.21 14.29
CA LEU A 73 13.28 5.33 15.39
C LEU A 73 14.72 5.72 15.78
N PRO A 74 14.92 6.41 16.92
CA PRO A 74 16.24 6.58 17.52
C PRO A 74 16.82 5.23 18.02
#